data_AF-A0A505HCL9-F1
#
_entry.id   AF-A0A505HCL9-F1
#
_cell.length_a   1.000
_cell.length_b   1.000
_cell.length_c   1.000
_cell.angle_alpha   90.00
_cell.angle_beta   90.00
_cell.angle_gamma   90.00
#
_symmetry.space_group_name_H-M   'P 1'
#
loop_
_entity.id
_entity.type
_entity.pdbx_description
1 polymer ?
#
loop_
_entity_poly.entity_id
_entity_poly.type
_entity_poly.pdbx_seq_one_letter_code
_entity_poly.pdbx_strand_id
1 'polypeptide(L)'
;MSTFEHIFIHTDLAPEGVAAELASRMHVEFSRDDEGKVYLSRPASDGRPGVVGGELSVNRYSYPLDEPEEESVIDGYSVVWDVGYSRRDGEVQRDEARRLFTELTAVSPWPVLLLHGLDLLVAAWEPRSGYRDFPPGTTPDFIHRALWEKHRRPSAG
;
A
#
# COMPACT_ATOMS: atom_id res chain seq x y z
N MET A 1 19.67 0.84 5.28
CA MET A 1 18.40 1.54 5.55
C MET A 1 17.28 0.55 5.23
N SER A 2 16.35 0.32 6.15
CA SER A 2 15.13 -0.42 5.82
C SER A 2 14.14 0.63 5.31
N THR A 3 13.99 0.72 4.00
CA THR A 3 12.88 1.45 3.37
C THR A 3 11.61 0.66 3.62
N PHE A 4 10.50 1.30 3.98
CA PHE A 4 9.22 0.61 4.14
C PHE A 4 8.69 0.15 2.78
N GLU A 5 7.82 -0.86 2.80
CA GLU A 5 6.91 -1.10 1.67
C GLU A 5 5.64 -0.29 1.92
N HIS A 6 5.01 0.21 0.86
CA HIS A 6 3.85 1.08 1.00
C HIS A 6 2.69 0.52 0.21
N ILE A 7 1.57 0.29 0.88
CA ILE A 7 0.32 -0.07 0.21
C ILE A 7 -0.58 1.16 0.18
N PHE A 8 -0.82 1.71 -1.00
CA PHE A 8 -1.73 2.84 -1.20
C PHE A 8 -3.13 2.34 -1.48
N ILE A 9 -4.15 2.96 -0.88
CA ILE A 9 -5.55 2.53 -0.97
C ILE A 9 -6.43 3.71 -1.41
N HIS A 10 -7.22 3.50 -2.47
CA HIS A 10 -8.15 4.50 -3.00
C HIS A 10 -9.53 4.31 -2.38
N THR A 11 -9.89 5.17 -1.44
CA THR A 11 -11.12 5.03 -0.65
C THR A 11 -11.58 6.37 -0.08
N ASP A 12 -12.88 6.49 0.19
CA ASP A 12 -13.44 7.63 0.93
C ASP A 12 -13.40 7.42 2.45
N LEU A 13 -12.96 6.23 2.92
CA LEU A 13 -12.80 5.95 4.34
C LEU A 13 -11.55 6.60 4.92
N ALA A 14 -11.66 7.03 6.17
CA ALA A 14 -10.50 7.40 6.98
C ALA A 14 -9.65 6.16 7.32
N PRO A 15 -8.35 6.32 7.66
CA PRO A 15 -7.44 5.21 7.96
C PRO A 15 -7.98 4.21 8.99
N GLU A 16 -8.68 4.68 10.03
CA GLU A 16 -9.34 3.84 11.04
C GLU A 16 -10.42 2.93 10.44
N GLY A 17 -11.25 3.46 9.54
CA GLY A 17 -12.28 2.69 8.86
C GLY A 17 -11.70 1.65 7.92
N VAL A 18 -10.61 2.00 7.22
CA VAL A 18 -9.86 1.06 6.40
C VAL A 18 -9.27 -0.06 7.27
N ALA A 19 -8.62 0.28 8.38
CA ALA A 19 -8.04 -0.70 9.29
C ALA A 19 -9.07 -1.68 9.85
N ALA A 20 -10.22 -1.17 10.32
CA ALA A 20 -11.30 -2.01 10.82
C ALA A 20 -11.83 -2.97 9.74
N GLU A 21 -12.01 -2.49 8.51
CA GLU A 21 -12.48 -3.32 7.41
C GLU A 21 -11.47 -4.42 7.07
N LEU A 22 -10.18 -4.07 6.95
CA LEU A 22 -9.13 -5.03 6.61
C LEU A 22 -8.92 -6.05 7.74
N ALA A 23 -8.92 -5.64 9.00
CA ALA A 23 -8.82 -6.56 10.13
C ALA A 23 -10.00 -7.55 10.23
N SER A 24 -11.18 -7.18 9.72
CA SER A 24 -12.33 -8.09 9.68
C SER A 24 -12.24 -9.16 8.59
N ARG A 25 -11.44 -8.93 7.55
CA ARG A 25 -11.35 -9.77 6.35
C ARG A 25 -10.01 -10.50 6.22
N MET A 26 -8.96 -9.97 6.83
CA MET A 26 -7.61 -10.48 6.78
C MET A 26 -7.17 -10.94 8.16
N HIS A 27 -6.20 -11.86 8.22
CA HIS A 27 -5.61 -12.30 9.48
C HIS A 27 -4.60 -11.27 10.01
N VAL A 28 -5.07 -10.05 10.27
CA VAL A 28 -4.30 -8.91 10.80
C VAL A 28 -5.00 -8.33 12.02
N GLU A 29 -4.21 -7.90 12.99
CA GLU A 29 -4.66 -7.26 14.21
C GLU A 29 -4.70 -5.74 14.03
N PHE A 30 -5.85 -5.15 14.36
CA PHE A 30 -6.01 -3.71 14.46
C PHE A 30 -5.68 -3.23 15.88
N SER A 31 -4.79 -2.26 15.97
CA SER A 31 -4.42 -1.59 17.23
C SER A 31 -4.28 -0.09 17.07
N ARG A 32 -4.20 0.62 18.21
CA ARG A 32 -3.86 2.04 18.28
C ARG A 32 -2.74 2.27 19.28
N ASP A 33 -1.90 3.26 19.01
CA ASP A 33 -0.95 3.76 20.01
C ASP A 33 -1.57 4.83 20.91
N ASP A 34 -0.79 5.34 21.87
CA ASP A 34 -1.20 6.38 22.81
C ASP A 34 -1.49 7.73 22.13
N GLU A 35 -0.99 7.96 20.91
CA GLU A 35 -1.24 9.14 20.09
C GLU A 35 -2.47 8.97 19.18
N GLY A 36 -3.11 7.80 19.21
CA GLY A 36 -4.26 7.46 18.38
C GLY A 36 -3.92 7.07 16.94
N LYS A 37 -2.65 6.83 16.62
CA LYS A 37 -2.25 6.31 15.30
C LYS A 37 -2.76 4.88 15.13
N VAL A 38 -3.14 4.57 13.90
CA VAL A 38 -3.83 3.33 13.53
C VAL A 38 -2.80 2.36 12.97
N TYR A 39 -2.80 1.12 13.47
CA TYR A 39 -1.86 0.09 13.03
C TYR A 39 -2.59 -1.20 12.62
N LEU A 40 -2.09 -1.84 11.56
CA LEU A 40 -2.40 -3.24 11.24
C LEU A 40 -1.12 -4.06 11.32
N SER A 41 -1.17 -5.21 11.98
CA SER A 41 -0.01 -6.09 12.08
C SER A 41 -0.37 -7.57 12.22
N ARG A 42 0.56 -8.46 11.90
CA ARG A 42 0.45 -9.90 12.12
C ARG A 42 1.83 -10.55 12.29
N PRO A 43 1.91 -11.78 12.83
CA PRO A 43 3.12 -12.57 12.72
C PRO A 43 3.55 -12.77 11.26
N ALA A 44 4.86 -12.80 10.99
CA ALA A 44 5.37 -13.10 9.66
C ALA A 44 4.91 -14.51 9.21
N SER A 45 4.49 -14.62 7.95
CA SER A 45 3.84 -15.82 7.40
C SER A 45 4.84 -16.87 6.90
N ASP A 46 6.12 -16.53 6.82
CA ASP A 46 7.20 -17.43 6.40
C ASP A 46 7.72 -18.35 7.52
N GLY A 47 7.12 -18.30 8.70
CA GLY A 47 7.53 -19.08 9.88
C GLY A 47 8.74 -18.53 10.63
N ARG A 48 9.34 -17.42 10.18
CA ARG A 48 10.38 -16.72 10.92
C ARG A 48 9.77 -15.87 12.05
N PRO A 49 10.50 -15.69 13.17
CA PRO A 49 9.99 -14.93 14.30
C PRO A 49 9.99 -13.43 14.00
N GLY A 50 8.82 -12.81 13.97
CA GLY A 50 8.68 -11.36 13.86
C GLY A 50 7.26 -10.96 13.53
N VAL A 51 7.06 -9.65 13.43
CA VAL A 51 5.77 -9.03 13.12
C VAL A 51 5.95 -8.23 11.84
N VAL A 52 5.00 -8.40 10.93
CA VAL A 52 4.86 -7.57 9.72
C VAL A 52 3.62 -6.69 9.85
N GLY A 53 3.74 -5.46 9.37
CA GLY A 53 2.68 -4.47 9.35
C GLY A 53 3.20 -3.08 9.69
N GLY A 54 2.30 -2.20 10.07
CA GLY A 54 2.64 -0.84 10.45
C GLY A 54 1.45 0.10 10.33
N GLU A 55 1.75 1.39 10.21
CA GLU A 55 0.79 2.47 10.36
C GLU A 55 -0.10 2.60 9.13
N LEU A 56 -1.39 2.83 9.34
CA LEU A 56 -2.29 3.35 8.31
C LEU A 56 -2.49 4.83 8.58
N SER A 57 -2.17 5.64 7.58
CA SER A 57 -2.27 7.09 7.68
C SER A 57 -2.90 7.68 6.42
N VAL A 58 -3.32 8.95 6.51
CA VAL A 58 -3.72 9.71 5.34
C VAL A 58 -2.50 9.84 4.43
N ASN A 59 -2.68 9.61 3.14
CA ASN A 59 -1.60 9.79 2.17
C ASN A 59 -1.15 11.26 2.16
N ARG A 60 0.06 11.50 2.68
CA ARG A 60 0.75 12.80 2.67
C ARG A 60 1.85 12.88 1.62
N TYR A 61 2.01 11.84 0.81
CA TYR A 61 2.98 11.77 -0.28
C TYR A 61 2.43 12.32 -1.60
N SER A 62 1.12 12.59 -1.66
CA SER A 62 0.49 13.21 -2.82
C SER A 62 0.90 14.67 -2.96
N TYR A 63 1.20 15.09 -4.19
CA TYR A 63 1.46 16.49 -4.49
C TYR A 63 0.18 17.22 -4.94
N PRO A 64 0.02 18.52 -4.62
CA PRO A 64 -1.01 19.35 -5.23
C PRO A 64 -0.85 19.33 -6.77
N LEU A 65 -1.96 19.11 -7.47
CA LEU A 65 -2.05 18.72 -8.89
C LEU A 65 -1.67 19.81 -9.92
N ASP A 66 -0.84 20.79 -9.57
CA ASP A 66 -0.68 22.01 -10.38
C ASP A 66 0.46 21.91 -11.41
N GLU A 67 1.37 20.95 -11.28
CA GLU A 67 2.49 20.74 -12.21
C GLU A 67 2.46 19.36 -12.88
N PRO A 68 2.25 19.27 -14.22
CA PRO A 68 2.14 18.00 -14.92
C PRO A 68 3.37 17.08 -14.80
N GLU A 69 4.56 17.64 -14.57
CA GLU A 69 5.82 16.91 -14.43
C GLU A 69 6.01 16.31 -13.03
N GLU A 70 5.26 16.80 -12.04
CA GLU A 70 5.26 16.30 -10.65
C GLU A 70 4.15 15.25 -10.41
N GLU A 71 3.40 14.89 -11.45
CA GLU A 71 2.32 13.92 -11.32
C GLU A 71 2.83 12.55 -10.89
N SER A 72 2.16 11.99 -9.88
CA SER A 72 2.41 10.64 -9.39
C SER A 72 1.14 9.79 -9.41
N VAL A 73 1.30 8.48 -9.58
CA VAL A 73 0.17 7.54 -9.47
C VAL A 73 -0.47 7.59 -8.09
N ILE A 74 0.33 7.85 -7.04
CA ILE A 74 -0.12 7.85 -5.65
C ILE A 74 -1.00 9.06 -5.31
N ASP A 75 -1.01 10.11 -6.14
CA ASP A 75 -1.87 11.29 -5.96
C ASP A 75 -3.36 10.92 -5.92
N GLY A 76 -3.71 9.81 -6.57
CA GLY A 76 -5.07 9.29 -6.59
C GLY A 76 -5.50 8.57 -5.33
N TYR A 77 -4.60 8.30 -4.38
CA TYR A 77 -4.84 7.40 -3.26
C TYR A 77 -4.90 8.18 -1.96
N SER A 78 -5.89 7.89 -1.13
CA SER A 78 -6.21 8.68 0.08
C SER A 78 -5.56 8.14 1.35
N VAL A 79 -5.28 6.84 1.39
CA VAL A 79 -4.69 6.15 2.55
C VAL A 79 -3.41 5.44 2.13
N VAL A 80 -2.42 5.44 3.01
CA VAL A 80 -1.19 4.65 2.88
C VAL A 80 -1.04 3.74 4.10
N TRP A 81 -0.66 2.49 3.85
CA TRP A 81 -0.23 1.54 4.87
C TRP A 81 1.26 1.30 4.75
N ASP A 82 2.02 1.77 5.73
CA ASP A 82 3.47 1.60 5.81
C ASP A 82 3.79 0.23 6.41
N VAL A 83 4.26 -0.69 5.58
CA VAL A 83 4.52 -2.08 5.93
C VAL A 83 6.01 -2.27 6.20
N GLY A 84 6.32 -2.55 7.47
CA GLY A 84 7.66 -2.90 7.95
C GLY A 84 7.72 -4.32 8.49
N TYR A 85 8.96 -4.78 8.71
CA TYR A 85 9.23 -6.03 9.43
C TYR A 85 10.06 -5.78 10.68
N SER A 86 9.60 -6.27 11.84
CA SER A 86 10.19 -5.92 13.14
C SER A 86 11.64 -6.38 13.33
N ARG A 87 12.11 -7.35 12.55
CA ARG A 87 13.52 -7.82 12.58
C ARG A 87 14.43 -7.10 11.58
N ARG A 88 13.92 -6.14 10.80
CA ARG A 88 14.69 -5.30 9.86
C ARG A 88 15.42 -6.09 8.76
N ASP A 89 14.86 -7.21 8.36
CA ASP A 89 15.29 -7.98 7.19
C ASP A 89 14.46 -7.52 5.98
N GLY A 90 15.12 -6.85 5.04
CA GLY A 90 14.47 -6.25 3.88
C GLY A 90 13.95 -7.27 2.86
N GLU A 91 14.53 -8.47 2.79
CA GLU A 91 14.00 -9.54 1.94
C GLU A 91 12.71 -10.09 2.52
N VAL A 92 12.69 -10.39 3.83
CA VAL A 92 11.45 -10.78 4.52
C VAL A 92 10.38 -9.72 4.34
N GLN A 93 10.74 -8.45 4.53
CA GLN A 93 9.78 -7.35 4.45
C GLN A 93 9.13 -7.26 3.08
N ARG A 94 9.92 -7.34 2.01
CA ARG A 94 9.40 -7.34 0.63
C ARG A 94 8.51 -8.54 0.34
N ASP A 95 8.91 -9.73 0.77
CA ASP A 95 8.13 -10.95 0.57
C ASP A 95 6.79 -10.89 1.33
N GLU A 96 6.82 -10.46 2.60
CA GLU A 96 5.62 -10.33 3.41
C GLU A 96 4.70 -9.21 2.93
N ALA A 97 5.24 -8.07 2.46
CA ALA A 97 4.40 -7.02 1.86
C ALA A 97 3.73 -7.49 0.57
N ARG A 98 4.42 -8.27 -0.27
CA ARG A 98 3.80 -8.91 -1.45
C ARG A 98 2.70 -9.88 -1.06
N ARG A 99 2.88 -10.66 0.01
CA ARG A 99 1.84 -11.57 0.54
C ARG A 99 0.64 -10.80 1.07
N LEU A 100 0.87 -9.79 1.90
CA LEU A 100 -0.18 -8.89 2.41
C LEU A 100 -0.95 -8.24 1.27
N PHE A 101 -0.24 -7.71 0.27
CA PHE A 101 -0.86 -7.12 -0.92
C PHE A 101 -1.71 -8.15 -1.67
N THR A 102 -1.19 -9.35 -1.91
CA THR A 102 -1.91 -10.43 -2.59
C THR A 102 -3.18 -10.81 -1.84
N GLU A 103 -3.11 -10.99 -0.53
CA GLU A 103 -4.28 -11.28 0.31
C GLU A 103 -5.28 -10.12 0.29
N LEU A 104 -4.80 -8.87 0.35
CA LEU A 104 -5.63 -7.68 0.22
C LEU A 104 -6.38 -7.69 -1.11
N THR A 105 -5.75 -8.07 -2.23
CA THR A 105 -6.43 -8.14 -3.54
C THR A 105 -7.57 -9.15 -3.61
N ALA A 106 -7.58 -10.15 -2.72
CA ALA A 106 -8.65 -11.15 -2.67
C ALA A 106 -9.89 -10.65 -1.93
N VAL A 107 -9.75 -9.63 -1.07
CA VAL A 107 -10.82 -9.18 -0.16
C VAL A 107 -11.13 -7.69 -0.24
N SER A 108 -10.25 -6.89 -0.84
CA SER A 108 -10.37 -5.44 -0.93
C SER A 108 -11.52 -5.05 -1.86
N PRO A 109 -12.41 -4.13 -1.45
CA PRO A 109 -13.33 -3.48 -2.39
C PRO A 109 -12.67 -2.30 -3.12
N TRP A 110 -11.45 -1.91 -2.74
CA TRP A 110 -10.78 -0.69 -3.20
C TRP A 110 -9.61 -0.98 -4.12
N PRO A 111 -9.37 -0.11 -5.11
CA PRO A 111 -8.10 -0.06 -5.82
C PRO A 111 -6.92 0.11 -4.86
N VAL A 112 -5.85 -0.64 -5.10
CA VAL A 112 -4.64 -0.62 -4.27
C VAL A 112 -3.36 -0.67 -5.11
N LEU A 113 -2.29 -0.02 -4.62
CA LEU A 113 -0.94 -0.10 -5.19
C LEU A 113 0.05 -0.60 -4.15
N LEU A 114 1.07 -1.31 -4.60
CA LEU A 114 2.24 -1.67 -3.81
C LEU A 114 3.46 -0.93 -4.34
N LEU A 115 4.15 -0.20 -3.46
CA LEU A 115 5.42 0.45 -3.72
C LEU A 115 6.52 -0.07 -2.80
N HIS A 116 7.75 -0.14 -3.31
CA HIS A 116 8.96 -0.37 -2.52
C HIS A 116 9.68 0.98 -2.28
N GLY A 117 9.79 1.38 -1.02
CA GLY A 117 10.54 2.57 -0.61
C GLY A 117 10.08 3.89 -1.22
N LEU A 118 8.80 3.98 -1.63
CA LEU A 118 8.19 5.08 -2.40
C LEU A 118 8.75 5.28 -3.83
N ASP A 119 9.90 4.72 -4.16
CA ASP A 119 10.57 4.96 -5.44
C ASP A 119 10.10 3.99 -6.54
N LEU A 120 9.72 2.77 -6.16
CA LEU A 120 9.44 1.70 -7.12
C LEU A 120 7.99 1.24 -7.03
N LEU A 121 7.25 1.42 -8.11
CA LEU A 121 5.91 0.88 -8.29
C LEU A 121 6.00 -0.60 -8.65
N VAL A 122 5.43 -1.45 -7.79
CA VAL A 122 5.58 -2.91 -7.87
C VAL A 122 4.36 -3.56 -8.51
N ALA A 123 3.18 -3.27 -7.97
CA ALA A 123 1.94 -3.89 -8.40
C ALA A 123 0.73 -2.95 -8.20
N ALA A 124 -0.32 -3.20 -8.95
CA ALA A 124 -1.63 -2.57 -8.80
C ALA A 124 -2.72 -3.65 -8.79
N TRP A 125 -3.81 -3.37 -8.09
CA TRP A 125 -5.04 -4.11 -8.20
C TRP A 125 -6.22 -3.17 -8.23
N GLU A 126 -7.18 -3.47 -9.10
CA GLU A 126 -8.47 -2.79 -9.16
C GLU A 126 -9.60 -3.82 -9.28
N PRO A 127 -10.78 -3.56 -8.71
CA PRO A 127 -11.92 -4.48 -8.81
C PRO A 127 -12.30 -4.86 -10.24
N ARG A 128 -12.21 -3.91 -11.20
CA ARG A 128 -12.60 -4.13 -12.61
C ARG A 128 -11.44 -4.62 -13.48
N SER A 129 -10.22 -4.20 -13.18
CA SER A 129 -9.04 -4.46 -14.03
C SER A 129 -8.21 -5.65 -13.55
N GLY A 130 -8.44 -6.13 -12.33
CA GLY A 130 -7.71 -7.22 -11.71
C GLY A 130 -6.30 -6.83 -11.26
N TYR A 131 -5.50 -7.85 -10.96
CA TYR A 131 -4.11 -7.71 -10.52
C TYR A 131 -3.17 -7.43 -11.70
N ARG A 132 -2.18 -6.56 -11.50
CA ARG A 132 -1.13 -6.25 -12.46
C ARG A 132 0.22 -6.03 -11.77
N ASP A 133 1.24 -6.74 -12.22
CA ASP A 133 2.64 -6.41 -11.93
C ASP A 133 3.16 -5.33 -12.89
N PHE A 134 4.06 -4.49 -12.38
CA PHE A 134 4.84 -3.56 -13.19
C PHE A 134 6.23 -4.11 -13.50
N PRO A 135 6.84 -3.73 -14.65
CA PRO A 135 8.23 -4.04 -14.93
C PRO A 135 9.17 -3.56 -13.80
N PRO A 136 10.22 -4.33 -13.46
CA PRO A 136 11.21 -3.87 -12.47
C PRO A 136 11.80 -2.50 -12.84
N GLY A 137 11.94 -1.63 -11.84
CA GLY A 137 12.42 -0.25 -12.05
C GLY A 137 11.34 0.75 -12.46
N THR A 138 10.08 0.33 -12.58
CA THR A 138 8.95 1.28 -12.75
C THR A 138 8.84 2.16 -11.52
N THR A 139 8.75 3.46 -11.73
CA THR A 139 8.57 4.48 -10.68
C THR A 139 7.12 4.95 -10.65
N PRO A 140 6.61 5.50 -9.53
CA PRO A 140 5.28 6.08 -9.47
C PRO A 140 5.18 7.44 -10.18
N ASP A 141 6.32 8.02 -10.57
CA ASP A 141 6.42 9.38 -11.10
C ASP A 141 6.16 9.47 -12.60
N PHE A 142 6.04 10.72 -13.07
CA PHE A 142 5.71 11.09 -14.44
C PHE A 142 6.55 10.36 -15.52
N ILE A 143 7.82 10.07 -15.27
CA ILE A 143 8.72 9.39 -16.22
C ILE A 143 8.17 8.03 -16.69
N HIS A 144 7.37 7.35 -15.85
CA HIS A 144 6.74 6.07 -16.17
C HIS A 144 5.22 6.17 -16.30
N ARG A 145 4.67 7.39 -16.47
CA ARG A 145 3.23 7.66 -16.56
C ARG A 145 2.49 6.74 -17.53
N ALA A 146 3.05 6.48 -18.71
CA ALA A 146 2.43 5.62 -19.71
C ALA A 146 2.14 4.18 -19.20
N LEU A 147 2.86 3.71 -18.17
CA LEU A 147 2.63 2.41 -17.55
C LEU A 147 1.47 2.45 -16.55
N TRP A 148 1.37 3.54 -15.78
CA TRP A 148 0.53 3.61 -14.60
C TRP A 148 -0.69 4.53 -14.69
N GLU A 149 -0.82 5.41 -15.70
CA GLU A 149 -1.83 6.49 -15.73
C GLU A 149 -3.27 6.04 -15.51
N LYS A 150 -3.64 4.86 -16.02
CA LYS A 150 -4.98 4.28 -15.85
C LYS A 150 -5.31 3.94 -14.40
N HIS A 151 -4.29 3.74 -13.57
CA HIS A 151 -4.41 3.39 -12.15
C HIS A 151 -4.49 4.63 -11.25
N ARG A 152 -4.21 5.85 -11.74
CA ARG A 152 -4.23 7.08 -10.93
C ARG A 152 -5.63 7.56 -10.57
N ARG A 153 -6.62 7.29 -11.41
CA ARG A 153 -8.04 7.61 -11.15
C ARG A 153 -8.88 6.36 -11.41
N PRO A 154 -8.73 5.35 -10.54
CA PRO A 154 -9.49 4.13 -10.73
C PRO A 154 -10.98 4.47 -10.65
N SER A 155 -11.78 3.88 -11.53
CA SER A 155 -13.22 4.16 -11.55
C SER A 155 -13.81 3.80 -10.19
N ALA A 156 -14.47 4.75 -9.52
CA ALA A 156 -15.27 4.45 -8.34
C ALA A 156 -16.26 3.32 -8.71
N GLY A 157 -16.25 2.27 -7.89
CA GLY A 157 -17.08 1.07 -8.06
C GLY A 157 -18.55 1.41 -8.13
#